data_AF-A0A2L0GKX6-F1
#
_entry.id   AF-A0A2L0GKX6-F1
#
_cell.length_a   1.000
_cell.length_b   1.000
_cell.length_c   1.000
_cell.angle_alpha   90.00
_cell.angle_beta   90.00
_cell.angle_gamma   90.00
#
_symmetry.space_group_name_H-M   'P 1'
#
loop_
_entity.id
_entity.type
_entity.pdbx_description
1 polymer ?
#
loop_
_entity_poly.entity_id
_entity_poly.type
_entity_poly.pdbx_seq_one_letter_code
_entity_poly.pdbx_strand_id
1 'polypeptide(L)'
;MPAQIISDRAWVILLDLFVFRLQGWSVTLEDRIASWGISEGTAARQMAALIEAGLVVREIDDQAPKPMSFLLSEKGQAIVRTILALYE
;
A
#
# COMPACT_ATOMS: atom_id res chain seq x y z
N MET A 1 -13.62 -10.98 4.69
CA MET A 1 -14.03 -11.14 3.28
C MET A 1 -13.06 -10.39 2.38
N PRO A 2 -12.36 -11.04 1.43
CA PRO A 2 -11.48 -10.35 0.47
C PRO A 2 -12.20 -9.34 -0.44
N ALA A 3 -13.51 -9.52 -0.66
CA ALA A 3 -14.32 -8.67 -1.53
C ALA A 3 -14.45 -7.20 -1.06
N GLN A 4 -14.30 -6.92 0.24
CA GLN A 4 -14.33 -5.54 0.78
C GLN A 4 -13.02 -4.78 0.55
N ILE A 5 -11.91 -5.48 0.29
CA ILE A 5 -10.60 -4.87 -0.03
C ILE A 5 -10.55 -4.38 -1.48
N ILE A 6 -11.28 -5.07 -2.37
CA ILE A 6 -11.35 -4.74 -3.80
C ILE A 6 -12.34 -3.60 -4.07
N SER A 7 -13.28 -3.32 -3.16
CA SER A 7 -14.39 -2.39 -3.39
C SER A 7 -14.15 -0.94 -2.98
N ASP A 8 -13.00 -0.59 -2.38
CA ASP A 8 -12.78 0.77 -1.89
C ASP A 8 -11.29 1.12 -1.96
N ARG A 9 -10.97 2.42 -1.90
CA ARG A 9 -9.69 3.07 -2.29
C ARG A 9 -8.38 2.45 -1.75
N ALA A 10 -8.43 1.45 -0.87
CA ALA A 10 -7.34 0.52 -0.56
C ALA A 10 -6.69 -0.11 -1.81
N TRP A 11 -7.47 -0.39 -2.86
CA TRP A 11 -6.91 -0.92 -4.11
C TRP A 11 -5.96 0.08 -4.78
N VAL A 12 -6.28 1.37 -4.75
CA VAL A 12 -5.40 2.44 -5.26
C VAL A 12 -4.07 2.44 -4.49
N ILE A 13 -4.14 2.33 -3.17
CA ILE A 13 -2.96 2.26 -2.30
C ILE A 13 -2.11 1.01 -2.64
N LEU A 14 -2.74 -0.16 -2.79
CA LEU A 14 -2.04 -1.41 -3.13
C LEU A 14 -1.33 -1.34 -4.49
N LEU A 15 -2.01 -0.82 -5.52
CA LEU A 15 -1.42 -0.64 -6.85
C LEU A 15 -0.25 0.35 -6.81
N ASP A 16 -0.41 1.45 -6.08
CA ASP A 16 0.62 2.45 -5.95
C ASP A 16 1.88 1.87 -5.28
N LEU A 17 1.71 1.24 -4.11
CA LEU A 17 2.79 0.54 -3.41
C LEU A 17 3.44 -0.56 -4.26
N PHE A 18 2.66 -1.23 -5.13
CA PHE A 18 3.20 -2.22 -6.07
C PHE A 18 4.13 -1.56 -7.10
N VAL A 19 3.75 -0.42 -7.70
CA VAL A 19 4.59 0.32 -8.65
C VAL A 19 5.89 0.78 -7.99
N PHE A 20 5.82 1.37 -6.80
CA PHE A 20 7.02 1.78 -6.05
C PHE A 20 7.92 0.60 -5.71
N ARG A 21 7.32 -0.54 -5.33
CA ARG A 21 8.09 -1.75 -5.05
C ARG A 21 8.86 -2.26 -6.27
N LEU A 22 8.27 -2.18 -7.47
CA LEU A 22 8.95 -2.53 -8.73
C LEU A 22 10.13 -1.59 -9.05
N GLN A 23 10.06 -0.35 -8.57
CA GLN A 23 11.13 0.66 -8.71
C GLN A 23 12.17 0.59 -7.58
N GLY A 24 11.99 -0.30 -6.60
CA GLY A 24 12.86 -0.42 -5.42
C GLY A 24 12.70 0.73 -4.43
N TRP A 25 11.56 1.43 -4.46
CA TRP A 25 11.28 2.60 -3.62
C TRP A 25 10.30 2.24 -2.50
N SER A 26 10.47 2.90 -1.35
CA SER A 26 9.50 2.89 -0.26
C SER A 26 8.66 4.17 -0.29
N VAL A 27 7.50 4.11 0.36
CA VAL A 27 6.50 5.18 0.30
C VAL A 27 6.22 5.71 1.69
N THR A 28 6.18 7.02 1.86
CA THR A 28 5.62 7.61 3.09
C THR A 28 4.17 8.01 2.87
N LEU A 29 3.37 7.98 3.94
CA LEU A 29 1.96 8.33 3.88
C LEU A 29 1.78 9.79 3.39
N GLU A 30 2.57 10.69 3.96
CA GLU A 30 2.54 12.13 3.69
C GLU A 30 2.74 12.44 2.19
N ASP A 31 3.67 11.74 1.54
CA ASP A 31 3.99 11.99 0.12
C ASP A 31 2.89 11.55 -0.84
N ARG A 32 2.01 10.62 -0.42
CA ARG A 32 1.08 9.95 -1.33
C ARG A 32 -0.38 10.22 -1.06
N ILE A 33 -0.77 10.70 0.12
CA ILE A 33 -2.16 11.01 0.46
C ILE A 33 -2.85 11.84 -0.63
N ALA A 34 -2.18 12.89 -1.13
CA ALA A 34 -2.69 13.73 -2.20
C ALA A 34 -2.94 12.95 -3.51
N SER A 35 -2.02 12.05 -3.87
CA SER A 35 -2.14 11.22 -5.08
C SER A 35 -3.26 10.19 -5.00
N TRP A 36 -3.58 9.70 -3.80
CA TRP A 36 -4.67 8.74 -3.59
C TRP A 36 -6.05 9.41 -3.61
N GLY A 37 -6.13 10.75 -3.55
CA GLY A 37 -7.40 11.48 -3.57
C GLY A 37 -8.28 11.19 -2.34
N ILE A 38 -7.65 10.88 -1.20
CA ILE A 38 -8.33 10.52 0.06
C ILE A 38 -7.89 11.43 1.20
N SER A 39 -8.73 11.57 2.24
CA SER A 39 -8.30 12.27 3.46
C SER A 39 -7.22 11.47 4.19
N GLU A 40 -6.37 12.14 4.95
CA GLU A 40 -5.32 11.52 5.76
C GLU A 40 -5.88 10.45 6.71
N GLY A 41 -6.98 10.73 7.42
CA GLY A 41 -7.63 9.75 8.29
C GLY A 41 -8.15 8.52 7.53
N THR A 42 -8.61 8.69 6.28
CA THR A 42 -8.98 7.55 5.43
C THR A 42 -7.75 6.76 5.01
N ALA A 43 -6.66 7.44 4.61
CA ALA A 43 -5.40 6.80 4.26
C ALA A 43 -4.84 5.98 5.41
N ALA A 44 -4.75 6.56 6.60
CA ALA A 44 -4.27 5.89 7.81
C ALA A 44 -5.11 4.64 8.14
N ARG A 45 -6.44 4.74 8.05
CA ARG A 45 -7.34 3.60 8.29
C ARG A 45 -7.15 2.49 7.25
N GLN A 46 -7.05 2.83 5.97
CA GLN A 46 -6.83 1.83 4.92
C GLN A 46 -5.46 1.18 5.06
N MET A 47 -4.40 1.96 5.34
CA MET A 47 -3.07 1.42 5.60
C MET A 47 -3.05 0.48 6.80
N ALA A 48 -3.71 0.84 7.90
CA ALA A 48 -3.84 -0.04 9.06
C ALA A 48 -4.52 -1.36 8.68
N ALA A 49 -5.64 -1.31 7.95
CA ALA A 49 -6.33 -2.52 7.49
C ALA A 49 -5.47 -3.40 6.57
N LEU A 50 -4.68 -2.79 5.68
CA LEU A 50 -3.76 -3.50 4.78
C LEU A 50 -2.60 -4.14 5.54
N ILE A 51 -2.10 -3.49 6.60
CA ILE A 51 -1.09 -4.05 7.51
C ILE A 51 -1.66 -5.22 8.31
N GLU A 52 -2.86 -5.06 8.88
CA GLU A 52 -3.56 -6.14 9.59
C GLU A 52 -3.84 -7.35 8.69
N ALA A 53 -4.13 -7.12 7.40
CA ALA A 53 -4.29 -8.18 6.41
C ALA A 53 -2.96 -8.85 5.98
N GLY A 54 -1.81 -8.31 6.43
CA GLY A 54 -0.48 -8.75 6.05
C GLY A 54 -0.14 -8.49 4.59
N LEU A 55 -0.73 -7.45 3.98
CA LEU A 55 -0.49 -7.06 2.58
C LEU A 55 0.58 -5.97 2.47
N VAL A 56 0.70 -5.14 3.50
CA VAL A 56 1.68 -4.04 3.58
C VAL A 56 2.49 -4.20 4.85
N VAL A 57 3.77 -3.86 4.80
CA VAL A 57 4.64 -3.80 5.98
C VAL A 57 5.14 -2.38 6.20
N ARG A 58 5.40 -2.06 7.48
CA ARG A 58 6.06 -0.81 7.89
C ARG A 58 7.55 -1.05 7.92
N GLU A 59 8.31 -0.13 7.36
CA GLU A 59 9.75 -0.05 7.49
C GLU A 59 10.08 1.20 8.32
N ILE A 60 10.87 0.99 9.37
CA ILE A 60 11.30 2.04 10.27
C ILE A 60 12.80 2.25 10.04
N ASP A 61 13.18 3.45 9.65
CA ASP A 61 14.57 3.88 9.54
C ASP A 61 14.77 5.15 10.37
N ASP A 62 15.32 4.99 11.57
CA ASP A 62 15.53 6.10 12.52
C ASP A 62 16.55 7.14 12.01
N GLN A 63 17.30 6.83 10.94
CA GLN A 63 18.25 7.75 10.32
C GLN A 63 17.64 8.51 9.14
N ALA A 64 16.45 8.12 8.67
CA ALA A 64 15.79 8.77 7.55
C ALA A 64 15.06 10.06 7.99
N PRO A 65 15.02 11.10 7.13
CA PRO A 65 14.21 12.31 7.38
C PRO A 65 12.73 12.02 7.62
N LYS A 66 12.23 10.92 7.04
CA LYS A 66 10.89 10.37 7.27
C LYS A 66 11.05 8.95 7.80
N PRO A 67 11.01 8.73 9.13
CA PRO A 67 11.43 7.47 9.72
C PRO A 67 10.45 6.33 9.52
N MET A 68 9.25 6.60 8.98
CA MET A 68 8.25 5.57 8.68
C MET A 68 7.93 5.56 7.20
N SER A 69 8.22 4.44 6.57
CA SER A 69 7.80 4.15 5.21
C SER A 69 7.02 2.84 5.13
N PHE A 70 6.37 2.62 4.00
CA PHE A 70 5.47 1.51 3.75
C PHE A 70 5.85 0.86 2.43
N LEU A 71 5.78 -0.47 2.42
CA LEU A 71 6.08 -1.27 1.25
C LEU A 71 5.16 -2.48 1.16
N LEU A 72 4.93 -2.93 -0.07
CA LEU A 72 4.13 -4.12 -0.32
C LEU A 72 4.86 -5.37 0.18
N SER A 73 4.20 -6.13 1.05
CA SER A 73 4.69 -7.44 1.49
C SER A 73 4.76 -8.43 0.32
N GLU A 74 5.46 -9.55 0.48
CA GLU A 74 5.46 -10.63 -0.52
C GLU A 74 4.03 -11.15 -0.82
N LYS A 75 3.21 -11.32 0.22
CA LYS A 75 1.80 -11.70 0.09
C LYS A 75 1.00 -10.67 -0.70
N GLY A 76 1.20 -9.38 -0.40
CA GLY A 76 0.60 -8.27 -1.13
C GLY A 76 0.99 -8.28 -2.61
N GLN A 77 2.26 -8.51 -2.92
CA GLN A 77 2.77 -8.60 -4.29
C GLN A 77 2.14 -9.76 -5.05
N ALA A 78 2.07 -10.94 -4.45
CA ALA A 78 1.46 -12.11 -5.07
C ALA A 78 -0.02 -11.88 -5.40
N ILE A 79 -0.78 -11.25 -4.50
CA ILE A 79 -2.19 -10.94 -4.72
C ILE A 79 -2.36 -9.92 -5.85
N VAL A 80 -1.60 -8.83 -5.85
CA VAL A 80 -1.69 -7.82 -6.91
C VAL A 80 -1.35 -8.43 -8.27
N ARG A 81 -0.27 -9.22 -8.36
CA ARG A 81 0.09 -9.95 -9.59
C ARG A 81 -1.00 -10.90 -10.06
N THR A 82 -1.58 -11.66 -9.14
CA THR A 82 -2.67 -12.60 -9.47
C THR A 82 -3.87 -11.86 -10.04
N ILE A 83 -4.25 -10.72 -9.44
CA ILE A 83 -5.37 -9.92 -9.92
C ILE A 83 -5.05 -9.32 -11.29
N LEU A 84 -3.85 -8.76 -11.50
CA LEU A 84 -3.46 -8.19 -12.80
C LEU A 84 -3.47 -9.23 -13.92
N ALA A 85 -3.03 -10.46 -13.64
CA ALA A 85 -3.06 -11.56 -14.60
C ALA A 85 -4.49 -12.01 -15.00
N LEU A 86 -5.53 -11.64 -14.24
CA LEU A 86 -6.93 -11.90 -14.63
C LEU A 86 -7.45 -10.92 -15.69
N TYR A 87 -6.71 -9.85 -15.99
CA TYR A 87 -7.04 -8.84 -16.99
C TYR A 87 -6.19 -8.93 -18.27
N GLU A 88 -5.33 -9.96 -18.37
CA GLU A 88 -4.59 -10.34 -19.58
C GLU A 88 -5.34 -11.42 -20.37
#